data_AF-A0A947H767-F1
#
_entry.id   AF-A0A947H767-F1
#
_cell.length_a   1.000
_cell.length_b   1.000
_cell.length_c   1.000
_cell.angle_alpha   90.00
_cell.angle_beta   90.00
_cell.angle_gamma   90.00
#
_symmetry.space_group_name_H-M   'P 1'
#
loop_
_entity.id
_entity.type
_entity.pdbx_description
1 polymer ?
#
loop_
_entity_poly.entity_id
_entity_poly.type
_entity_poly.pdbx_seq_one_letter_code
_entity_poly.pdbx_strand_id
1 'polypeptide(L)'
;MRLKLGLFLVCLLLSGCPPTEENTQATSSPGPIGSSSTATESSAPTPSAKPTKIKASGSSDPVTEVGVFQGLFMAGEGLQLFKACGSKEEIWVEDANGELLKRHAALKGLIDLEPVYVELIGSIAPLTSGEGFASGYRKSLSVKSVKVVQTWLSSGTCFKSDFVAFGHSPEWTLRVLTKNAVYFKSLEGEFPIVESLIWQAPEQNGNQSKYTFRYRSPETEAMQATLSKEPCQDGAQNYAYKATISFRGSTYEGCAQAP
;
A
#
# COMPACT_ATOMS: atom_id res chain seq x y z
N MET A 1 -18.15 -21.67 -52.39
CA MET A 1 -16.89 -21.19 -51.78
C MET A 1 -16.30 -22.32 -50.95
N ARG A 2 -15.11 -22.81 -51.31
CA ARG A 2 -14.40 -23.91 -50.62
C ARG A 2 -13.33 -23.28 -49.73
N LEU A 3 -13.44 -23.43 -48.40
CA LEU A 3 -12.42 -22.96 -47.46
C LEU A 3 -11.54 -24.15 -47.05
N LYS A 4 -10.25 -24.07 -47.40
CA LYS A 4 -9.23 -25.08 -47.11
C LYS A 4 -8.80 -24.98 -45.65
N LEU A 5 -8.85 -26.11 -44.95
CA LEU A 5 -8.29 -26.29 -43.60
C LEU A 5 -6.78 -26.50 -43.74
N GLY A 6 -5.99 -25.54 -43.27
CA GLY A 6 -4.52 -25.61 -43.24
C GLY A 6 -4.05 -26.18 -41.91
N LEU A 7 -3.51 -27.40 -41.95
CA LEU A 7 -2.91 -28.13 -40.84
C LEU A 7 -1.49 -27.58 -40.60
N PHE A 8 -1.25 -26.87 -39.49
CA PHE A 8 0.10 -26.46 -39.09
C PHE A 8 0.68 -27.49 -38.11
N LEU A 9 1.70 -28.19 -38.58
CA LEU A 9 2.52 -29.15 -37.85
C LEU A 9 3.60 -28.36 -37.09
N VAL A 10 3.52 -28.31 -35.75
CA VAL A 10 4.56 -27.70 -34.92
C VAL A 10 5.52 -28.79 -34.47
N CYS A 11 6.76 -28.73 -34.97
CA CYS A 11 7.87 -29.56 -34.51
C CYS A 11 8.34 -29.10 -33.12
N LEU A 12 8.14 -29.95 -32.12
CA LEU A 12 8.81 -29.89 -30.82
C LEU A 12 10.27 -30.36 -30.98
N LEU A 13 11.21 -29.42 -30.92
CA LEU A 13 12.62 -29.74 -30.71
C LEU A 13 12.92 -29.64 -29.22
N LEU A 14 13.09 -30.81 -28.61
CA LEU A 14 13.66 -31.01 -27.28
C LEU A 14 15.18 -30.82 -27.37
N SER A 15 15.71 -29.76 -26.74
CA SER A 15 17.14 -29.60 -26.49
C SER A 15 17.37 -29.57 -24.98
N GLY A 16 18.16 -30.55 -24.52
CA GLY A 16 18.28 -30.94 -23.12
C GLY A 16 19.15 -30.03 -22.25
N CYS A 17 18.91 -30.14 -20.94
CA CYS A 17 19.76 -29.61 -19.89
C CYS A 17 20.81 -30.65 -19.45
N PRO A 18 22.07 -30.24 -19.22
CA PRO A 18 23.08 -31.03 -18.52
C PRO A 18 22.86 -31.02 -16.99
N PRO A 19 23.48 -31.98 -16.25
CA PRO A 19 23.23 -32.22 -14.83
C PRO A 19 23.85 -31.16 -13.91
N THR A 20 23.14 -30.85 -12.84
CA THR A 20 23.58 -30.01 -11.72
C THR A 20 24.49 -30.81 -10.79
N GLU A 21 25.71 -30.33 -10.56
CA GLU A 21 26.61 -30.87 -9.53
C GLU A 21 26.13 -30.47 -8.13
N GLU A 22 25.91 -31.50 -7.33
CA GLU A 22 25.61 -31.49 -5.91
C GLU A 22 26.92 -31.27 -5.14
N ASN A 23 27.13 -30.06 -4.59
CA ASN A 23 28.22 -29.85 -3.64
C ASN A 23 27.68 -29.64 -2.23
N THR A 24 27.79 -30.74 -1.48
CA THR A 24 27.59 -30.87 -0.04
C THR A 24 28.71 -30.12 0.70
N GLN A 25 28.36 -29.20 1.61
CA GLN A 25 29.20 -29.02 2.79
C GLN A 25 28.41 -28.54 4.00
N ALA A 26 28.22 -29.49 4.91
CA ALA A 26 27.85 -29.28 6.29
C ALA A 26 28.95 -28.52 7.02
N THR A 27 28.59 -27.60 7.92
CA THR A 27 29.42 -27.28 9.09
C THR A 27 28.52 -26.98 10.28
N SER A 28 28.92 -27.60 11.38
CA SER A 28 28.31 -27.80 12.68
C SER A 28 28.37 -26.60 13.65
N SER A 29 27.39 -26.58 14.58
CA SER A 29 27.31 -26.15 16.02
C SER A 29 28.59 -25.68 16.75
N PRO A 30 28.55 -25.06 17.98
CA PRO A 30 27.46 -24.95 19.00
C PRO A 30 27.31 -23.56 19.70
N GLY A 31 26.35 -23.45 20.64
CA GLY A 31 26.03 -22.27 21.52
C GLY A 31 27.13 -21.85 22.53
N PRO A 32 26.86 -20.96 23.52
CA PRO A 32 25.93 -21.22 24.64
C PRO A 32 25.13 -19.99 25.17
N ILE A 33 23.96 -20.23 25.77
CA ILE A 33 23.56 -20.04 27.20
C ILE A 33 23.95 -18.70 27.85
N GLY A 34 22.93 -17.95 28.25
CA GLY A 34 23.03 -16.84 29.21
C GLY A 34 21.69 -16.61 29.93
N SER A 35 21.44 -17.39 30.98
CA SER A 35 20.39 -17.15 31.99
C SER A 35 20.93 -16.26 33.11
N SER A 36 20.13 -15.33 33.63
CA SER A 36 19.98 -14.96 35.06
C SER A 36 18.97 -13.80 35.19
N SER A 37 17.78 -13.93 35.79
CA SER A 37 17.42 -13.76 37.24
C SER A 37 18.08 -12.54 37.90
N THR A 38 17.39 -11.60 38.56
CA THR A 38 16.60 -11.68 39.84
C THR A 38 15.95 -10.28 40.04
N ALA A 39 14.65 -10.13 40.34
CA ALA A 39 13.96 -10.12 41.66
C ALA A 39 14.11 -8.84 42.51
N THR A 40 13.09 -8.61 43.38
CA THR A 40 12.89 -7.61 44.46
C THR A 40 11.92 -6.46 44.07
N GLU A 41 10.62 -6.52 44.36
CA GLU A 41 9.90 -6.52 45.67
C GLU A 41 9.92 -5.15 46.37
N SER A 42 8.79 -4.42 46.37
CA SER A 42 8.35 -3.64 47.53
C SER A 42 6.89 -3.16 47.41
N SER A 43 6.07 -3.70 48.30
CA SER A 43 4.72 -3.32 48.73
C SER A 43 4.73 -1.90 49.37
N ALA A 44 3.68 -1.11 49.59
CA ALA A 44 2.25 -1.28 49.86
C ALA A 44 1.56 0.15 49.83
N PRO A 45 0.45 0.47 50.55
CA PRO A 45 -0.95 0.36 50.11
C PRO A 45 -1.82 1.66 50.23
N THR A 46 -3.11 1.56 49.84
CA THR A 46 -4.33 2.25 50.40
C THR A 46 -4.83 3.52 49.67
N PRO A 47 -6.13 3.94 49.72
CA PRO A 47 -7.45 3.27 49.79
C PRO A 47 -8.48 3.66 48.69
N SER A 48 -9.56 2.87 48.61
CA SER A 48 -10.97 3.25 48.37
C SER A 48 -11.37 4.28 47.30
N ALA A 49 -12.01 3.78 46.25
CA ALA A 49 -13.36 4.24 45.89
C ALA A 49 -14.15 3.10 45.23
N LYS A 50 -15.28 2.72 45.84
CA LYS A 50 -16.32 1.88 45.23
C LYS A 50 -16.93 2.63 44.05
N PRO A 51 -17.05 2.03 42.85
CA PRO A 51 -18.09 2.40 41.92
C PRO A 51 -19.29 1.47 42.13
N THR A 52 -20.36 2.07 42.61
CA THR A 52 -21.70 1.50 42.68
C THR A 52 -22.12 0.95 41.32
N LYS A 53 -22.61 -0.30 41.35
CA LYS A 53 -23.23 -1.01 40.23
C LYS A 53 -24.55 -0.33 39.88
N ILE A 54 -24.59 0.47 38.82
CA ILE A 54 -25.85 0.88 38.18
C ILE A 54 -26.03 0.03 36.93
N LYS A 55 -26.90 -0.97 37.03
CA LYS A 55 -27.39 -1.78 35.93
C LYS A 55 -28.38 -0.93 35.13
N ALA A 56 -27.89 -0.17 34.15
CA ALA A 56 -28.72 0.39 33.11
C ALA A 56 -28.72 -0.58 31.92
N SER A 57 -29.76 -1.40 31.87
CA SER A 57 -30.15 -2.14 30.67
C SER A 57 -30.79 -1.13 29.71
N GLY A 58 -29.97 -0.44 28.93
CA GLY A 58 -30.39 0.30 27.76
C GLY A 58 -29.57 -0.20 26.59
N SER A 59 -30.22 -0.73 25.54
CA SER A 59 -29.53 -0.96 24.28
C SER A 59 -29.11 0.40 23.74
N SER A 60 -27.89 0.79 24.06
CA SER A 60 -27.18 1.86 23.40
C SER A 60 -26.81 1.35 22.02
N ASP A 61 -27.76 1.42 21.08
CA ASP A 61 -27.41 1.29 19.68
C ASP A 61 -26.31 2.33 19.42
N PRO A 62 -25.16 1.92 18.87
CA PRO A 62 -24.06 2.82 18.62
C PRO A 62 -24.54 3.89 17.64
N VAL A 63 -24.79 5.10 18.15
CA VAL A 63 -25.19 6.26 17.35
C VAL A 63 -24.09 6.47 16.32
N THR A 64 -24.39 6.11 15.07
CA THR A 64 -23.43 6.21 13.98
C THR A 64 -23.42 7.66 13.52
N GLU A 65 -22.39 8.41 13.89
CA GLU A 65 -22.28 9.82 13.56
C GLU A 65 -22.07 9.99 12.04
N VAL A 66 -22.95 10.79 11.41
CA VAL A 66 -22.83 11.17 10.00
C VAL A 66 -21.86 12.35 9.90
N GLY A 67 -20.84 12.22 9.07
CA GLY A 67 -19.77 13.21 8.93
C GLY A 67 -19.31 13.44 7.50
N VAL A 68 -18.46 14.45 7.32
CA VAL A 68 -17.73 14.69 6.08
C VAL A 68 -16.35 14.07 6.19
N PHE A 69 -16.00 13.21 5.23
CA PHE A 69 -14.74 12.50 5.18
C PHE A 69 -13.98 12.90 3.92
N GLN A 70 -12.72 13.29 4.10
CA GLN A 70 -11.79 13.56 3.00
C GLN A 70 -10.71 12.48 3.03
N GLY A 71 -10.25 12.01 1.88
CA GLY A 71 -9.29 10.91 1.87
C GLY A 71 -8.89 10.40 0.49
N LEU A 72 -8.19 9.27 0.49
CA LEU A 72 -7.91 8.49 -0.73
C LEU A 72 -8.92 7.35 -0.82
N PHE A 73 -9.51 7.19 -1.99
CA PHE A 73 -10.34 6.05 -2.36
C PHE A 73 -9.60 5.21 -3.38
N MET A 74 -9.62 3.89 -3.21
CA MET A 74 -9.08 2.92 -4.15
C MET A 74 -10.18 1.90 -4.45
N ALA A 75 -10.40 1.63 -5.73
CA ALA A 75 -11.32 0.61 -6.17
C ALA A 75 -10.66 -0.33 -7.18
N GLY A 76 -11.05 -1.59 -7.12
CA GLY A 76 -10.77 -2.60 -8.13
C GLY A 76 -11.75 -3.74 -8.08
N GLU A 77 -11.43 -4.87 -8.71
CA GLU A 77 -12.36 -6.01 -8.80
C GLU A 77 -12.74 -6.55 -7.41
N GLY A 78 -13.96 -6.20 -6.97
CA GLY A 78 -14.48 -6.59 -5.65
C GLY A 78 -13.80 -5.89 -4.47
N LEU A 79 -12.94 -4.90 -4.68
CA LEU A 79 -12.23 -4.16 -3.63
C LEU A 79 -12.64 -2.69 -3.62
N GLN A 80 -13.01 -2.15 -2.46
CA GLN A 80 -13.30 -0.73 -2.27
C GLN A 80 -12.79 -0.25 -0.92
N LEU A 81 -11.73 0.57 -0.94
CA LEU A 81 -11.03 1.01 0.26
C LEU A 81 -11.02 2.52 0.36
N PHE A 82 -11.14 3.02 1.60
CA PHE A 82 -11.00 4.43 1.91
C PHE A 82 -9.96 4.63 3.01
N LYS A 83 -9.03 5.55 2.77
CA LYS A 83 -8.08 6.03 3.76
C LYS A 83 -8.39 7.49 4.07
N ALA A 84 -8.93 7.74 5.26
CA ALA A 84 -9.23 9.10 5.69
C ALA A 84 -7.97 9.94 5.86
N CYS A 85 -8.08 11.24 5.59
CA CYS A 85 -7.10 12.24 5.94
C CYS A 85 -6.68 12.11 7.41
N GLY A 86 -5.36 12.01 7.65
CA GLY A 86 -4.84 11.89 9.00
C GLY A 86 -4.84 10.46 9.57
N SER A 87 -5.64 9.55 9.02
CA SER A 87 -5.74 8.16 9.48
C SER A 87 -4.55 7.32 9.05
N LYS A 88 -4.21 6.32 9.88
CA LYS A 88 -3.31 5.21 9.51
C LYS A 88 -4.09 3.98 9.06
N GLU A 89 -5.37 3.92 9.40
CA GLU A 89 -6.29 2.82 9.10
C GLU A 89 -6.99 3.06 7.76
N GLU A 90 -7.05 2.01 6.94
CA GLU A 90 -7.94 1.90 5.79
C GLU A 90 -9.21 1.18 6.22
N ILE A 91 -10.33 1.60 5.68
CA ILE A 91 -11.65 1.04 5.99
C ILE A 91 -12.36 0.63 4.72
N TRP A 92 -13.25 -0.35 4.85
CA TRP A 92 -14.10 -0.81 3.76
C TRP A 92 -15.09 0.27 3.37
N VAL A 93 -15.45 0.35 2.08
CA VAL A 93 -16.43 1.32 1.59
C VAL A 93 -17.70 0.61 1.15
N GLU A 94 -18.83 1.09 1.65
CA GLU A 94 -20.17 0.65 1.25
C GLU A 94 -20.85 1.76 0.45
N ASP A 95 -20.82 1.63 -0.88
CA ASP A 95 -21.43 2.56 -1.82
C ASP A 95 -22.79 2.04 -2.32
N ALA A 96 -23.80 2.06 -1.44
CA ALA A 96 -25.09 1.41 -1.70
C ALA A 96 -25.82 1.90 -2.96
N ASN A 97 -25.62 3.16 -3.35
CA ASN A 97 -26.21 3.73 -4.55
C ASN A 97 -25.28 3.66 -5.79
N GLY A 98 -24.05 3.15 -5.64
CA GLY A 98 -23.05 3.07 -6.70
C GLY A 98 -22.55 4.42 -7.22
N GLU A 99 -22.86 5.52 -6.55
CA GLU A 99 -22.54 6.87 -7.04
C GLU A 99 -21.02 7.12 -7.02
N LEU A 100 -20.34 6.67 -5.96
CA LEU A 100 -18.90 6.82 -5.83
C LEU A 100 -18.17 6.01 -6.91
N LEU A 101 -18.53 4.75 -7.07
CA LEU A 101 -17.91 3.87 -8.06
C LEU A 101 -18.15 4.37 -9.50
N LYS A 102 -19.37 4.87 -9.78
CA LYS A 102 -19.70 5.49 -11.08
C LYS A 102 -18.84 6.72 -11.37
N ARG A 103 -18.66 7.61 -10.39
CA ARG A 103 -17.81 8.82 -10.56
C ARG A 103 -16.32 8.46 -10.65
N HIS A 104 -15.87 7.45 -9.91
CA HIS A 104 -14.52 6.91 -10.02
C HIS A 104 -14.24 6.37 -11.43
N ALA A 105 -15.12 5.52 -11.96
CA ALA A 105 -14.98 4.94 -13.30
C ALA A 105 -15.05 5.98 -14.44
N ALA A 106 -15.59 7.17 -14.18
CA ALA A 106 -15.63 8.26 -15.15
C ALA A 106 -14.29 9.03 -15.27
N LEU A 107 -13.34 8.81 -14.36
CA LEU A 107 -12.00 9.39 -14.45
C LEU A 107 -11.20 8.68 -15.55
N LYS A 108 -10.56 9.47 -16.43
CA LYS A 108 -9.77 8.95 -17.54
C LYS A 108 -8.35 8.62 -17.11
N GLY A 109 -7.81 7.51 -17.63
CA GLY A 109 -6.40 7.15 -17.46
C GLY A 109 -6.04 6.59 -16.08
N LEU A 110 -7.03 6.20 -15.27
CA LEU A 110 -6.78 5.45 -14.05
C LEU A 110 -6.46 4.00 -14.37
N ILE A 111 -5.48 3.47 -13.67
CA ILE A 111 -5.22 2.03 -13.58
C ILE A 111 -6.06 1.45 -12.44
N ASP A 112 -6.34 0.15 -12.51
CA ASP A 112 -6.96 -0.56 -11.40
C ASP A 112 -6.16 -0.34 -10.10
N LEU A 113 -6.87 -0.16 -8.98
CA LEU A 113 -6.31 0.16 -7.67
C LEU A 113 -5.56 1.51 -7.55
N GLU A 114 -5.57 2.36 -8.59
CA GLU A 114 -4.96 3.68 -8.51
C GLU A 114 -5.75 4.60 -7.56
N PRO A 115 -5.11 5.15 -6.50
CA PRO A 115 -5.81 5.99 -5.53
C PRO A 115 -6.28 7.32 -6.13
N VAL A 116 -7.51 7.69 -5.80
CA VAL A 116 -8.12 8.98 -6.16
C VAL A 116 -8.45 9.77 -4.89
N TYR A 117 -8.43 11.10 -4.99
CA TYR A 117 -8.91 11.94 -3.89
C TYR A 117 -10.43 12.03 -3.91
N VAL A 118 -11.04 11.89 -2.73
CA VAL A 118 -12.48 11.99 -2.57
C VAL A 118 -12.88 12.83 -1.36
N GLU A 119 -14.06 13.44 -1.47
CA GLU A 119 -14.79 14.04 -0.35
C GLU A 119 -16.19 13.43 -0.28
N LEU A 120 -16.50 12.80 0.85
CA LEU A 120 -17.68 11.98 1.05
C LEU A 120 -18.49 12.50 2.24
N ILE A 121 -19.81 12.38 2.17
CA ILE A 121 -20.68 12.41 3.34
C ILE A 121 -21.07 10.97 3.63
N GLY A 122 -20.87 10.52 4.85
CA GLY A 122 -21.13 9.13 5.21
C GLY A 122 -21.19 8.91 6.71
N SER A 123 -21.16 7.65 7.11
CA SER A 123 -21.14 7.26 8.51
C SER A 123 -20.19 6.07 8.68
N ILE A 124 -19.32 6.10 9.70
CA ILE A 124 -18.41 5.00 9.99
C ILE A 124 -19.01 4.11 11.07
N ALA A 125 -19.10 2.82 10.80
CA ALA A 125 -19.57 1.81 11.75
C ALA A 125 -18.57 0.64 11.85
N PRO A 126 -18.58 -0.14 12.94
CA PRO A 126 -17.94 -1.45 12.96
C PRO A 126 -18.50 -2.32 11.84
N LEU A 127 -17.62 -3.03 11.12
CA LEU A 127 -18.05 -3.98 10.11
C LEU A 127 -18.57 -5.24 10.83
N THR A 128 -19.89 -5.44 10.80
CA THR A 128 -20.55 -6.56 11.51
C THR A 128 -20.53 -7.86 10.72
N SER A 129 -20.39 -7.77 9.40
CA SER A 129 -20.29 -8.89 8.47
C SER A 129 -19.61 -8.41 7.19
N GLY A 130 -18.65 -9.16 6.68
CA GLY A 130 -18.02 -8.90 5.38
C GLY A 130 -17.64 -10.20 4.70
N GLU A 131 -17.99 -10.33 3.42
CA GLU A 131 -17.56 -11.43 2.56
C GLU A 131 -16.37 -11.00 1.70
N GLY A 132 -15.63 -11.97 1.15
CA GLY A 132 -14.49 -11.70 0.27
C GLY A 132 -13.47 -10.74 0.89
N PHE A 133 -13.08 -9.71 0.16
CA PHE A 133 -12.10 -8.71 0.61
C PHE A 133 -12.55 -7.89 1.82
N ALA A 134 -13.86 -7.72 2.04
CA ALA A 134 -14.36 -6.94 3.17
C ALA A 134 -14.02 -7.59 4.53
N SER A 135 -13.87 -8.92 4.57
CA SER A 135 -13.58 -9.68 5.80
C SER A 135 -12.28 -9.28 6.51
N GLY A 136 -11.33 -8.65 5.81
CA GLY A 136 -10.08 -8.15 6.38
C GLY A 136 -10.19 -6.85 7.18
N TYR A 137 -11.37 -6.20 7.19
CA TYR A 137 -11.56 -4.87 7.75
C TYR A 137 -12.41 -4.89 9.01
N ARG A 138 -12.13 -3.96 9.94
CA ARG A 138 -12.86 -3.85 11.21
C ARG A 138 -14.00 -2.84 11.17
N LYS A 139 -13.99 -1.94 10.18
CA LYS A 139 -14.93 -0.83 10.03
C LYS A 139 -15.30 -0.66 8.57
N SER A 140 -16.51 -0.16 8.34
CA SER A 140 -16.95 0.33 7.04
C SER A 140 -17.36 1.80 7.09
N LEU A 141 -17.20 2.48 5.96
CA LEU A 141 -17.78 3.77 5.66
C LEU A 141 -18.98 3.56 4.74
N SER A 142 -20.19 3.76 5.27
CA SER A 142 -21.40 3.79 4.44
C SER A 142 -21.55 5.16 3.79
N VAL A 143 -21.41 5.22 2.47
CA VAL A 143 -21.48 6.46 1.69
C VAL A 143 -22.94 6.91 1.57
N LYS A 144 -23.21 8.16 1.93
CA LYS A 144 -24.52 8.81 1.78
C LYS A 144 -24.55 9.78 0.61
N SER A 145 -23.45 10.47 0.35
CA SER A 145 -23.33 11.40 -0.78
C SER A 145 -21.86 11.62 -1.16
N VAL A 146 -21.62 11.83 -2.45
CA VAL A 146 -20.29 12.07 -3.01
C VAL A 146 -20.15 13.54 -3.41
N LYS A 147 -19.28 14.28 -2.71
CA LYS A 147 -19.01 15.70 -3.03
C LYS A 147 -17.98 15.83 -4.15
N VAL A 148 -16.83 15.16 -3.99
CA VAL A 148 -15.68 15.29 -4.90
C VAL A 148 -15.11 13.90 -5.20
N VAL A 149 -14.73 13.68 -6.45
CA VAL A 149 -13.91 12.56 -6.92
C VAL A 149 -12.99 13.10 -8.00
N GLN A 150 -11.67 12.99 -7.80
CA GLN A 150 -10.68 13.49 -8.75
C GLN A 150 -9.37 12.70 -8.66
N THR A 151 -8.58 12.74 -9.74
CA THR A 151 -7.24 12.15 -9.73
C THR A 151 -6.40 12.73 -8.60
N TRP A 152 -5.62 11.87 -7.94
CA TRP A 152 -4.79 12.32 -6.84
C TRP A 152 -3.57 13.08 -7.36
N LEU A 153 -3.68 14.41 -7.37
CA LEU A 153 -2.58 15.32 -7.66
C LEU A 153 -1.83 15.67 -6.36
N SER A 154 -0.52 15.87 -6.47
CA SER A 154 0.39 16.16 -5.34
C SER A 154 0.08 17.47 -4.61
N SER A 155 -0.59 18.41 -5.26
CA SER A 155 -0.91 19.71 -4.68
C SER A 155 -2.30 19.70 -4.03
N GLY A 156 -2.34 19.93 -2.71
CA GLY A 156 -3.58 20.30 -2.01
C GLY A 156 -4.31 19.17 -1.26
N THR A 157 -3.72 17.99 -1.10
CA THR A 157 -4.31 16.93 -0.28
C THR A 157 -3.70 16.85 1.11
N CYS A 158 -4.43 16.23 2.04
CA CYS A 158 -4.00 15.95 3.41
C CYS A 158 -2.91 14.85 3.52
N PHE A 159 -2.42 14.33 2.39
CA PHE A 159 -1.40 13.28 2.32
C PHE A 159 -0.06 13.88 1.90
N LYS A 160 0.69 14.38 2.89
CA LYS A 160 2.05 14.89 2.68
C LYS A 160 2.98 13.75 2.24
N SER A 161 3.71 13.99 1.15
CA SER A 161 4.72 13.08 0.63
C SER A 161 6.08 13.40 1.26
N ASP A 162 6.82 12.37 1.66
CA ASP A 162 8.23 12.46 2.07
C ASP A 162 9.16 12.56 0.86
N PHE A 163 8.77 12.00 -0.28
CA PHE A 163 9.34 12.32 -1.57
C PHE A 163 8.44 11.76 -2.67
N VAL A 164 8.65 12.25 -3.88
CA VAL A 164 8.08 11.71 -5.11
C VAL A 164 9.24 11.42 -6.06
N ALA A 165 9.25 10.24 -6.65
CA ALA A 165 10.20 9.86 -7.68
C ALA A 165 9.45 9.41 -8.94
N PHE A 166 10.06 9.58 -10.11
CA PHE A 166 9.45 9.23 -11.39
C PHE A 166 10.53 9.05 -12.46
N GLY A 167 10.19 8.33 -13.54
CA GLY A 167 11.03 8.15 -14.71
C GLY A 167 10.21 7.71 -15.93
N HIS A 168 10.83 7.71 -17.11
CA HIS A 168 10.16 7.53 -18.41
C HIS A 168 10.51 6.24 -19.16
N SER A 169 11.51 5.48 -18.71
CA SER A 169 11.98 4.25 -19.37
C SER A 169 12.14 3.08 -18.40
N PRO A 170 11.08 2.32 -18.08
CA PRO A 170 9.67 2.51 -18.45
C PRO A 170 9.03 3.72 -17.73
N GLU A 171 7.81 4.12 -18.08
CA GLU A 171 7.11 5.17 -17.33
C GLU A 171 6.71 4.65 -15.95
N TRP A 172 7.16 5.32 -14.89
CA TRP A 172 6.87 4.93 -13.51
C TRP A 172 6.80 6.13 -12.58
N THR A 173 6.07 5.97 -11.47
CA THR A 173 6.03 6.92 -10.36
C THR A 173 6.06 6.20 -9.02
N LEU A 174 6.79 6.75 -8.07
CA LEU A 174 6.84 6.30 -6.68
C LEU A 174 6.50 7.48 -5.79
N ARG A 175 5.51 7.31 -4.92
CA ARG A 175 5.14 8.31 -3.93
C ARG A 175 5.21 7.71 -2.55
N VAL A 176 6.10 8.25 -1.73
CA VAL A 176 6.24 7.85 -0.33
C VAL A 176 5.58 8.91 0.54
N LEU A 177 4.62 8.49 1.36
CA LEU A 177 3.90 9.36 2.28
C LEU A 177 4.51 9.32 3.70
N THR A 178 4.45 10.47 4.37
CA THR A 178 4.85 10.74 5.78
C THR A 178 4.30 9.76 6.83
N LYS A 179 3.32 8.91 6.48
CA LYS A 179 2.63 7.98 7.38
C LYS A 179 2.74 6.52 6.91
N ASN A 180 3.91 6.14 6.40
CA ASN A 180 4.25 4.76 6.06
C ASN A 180 3.40 4.13 4.95
N ALA A 181 2.89 4.94 4.03
CA ALA A 181 2.19 4.45 2.84
C ALA A 181 3.00 4.80 1.60
N VAL A 182 3.16 3.83 0.72
CA VAL A 182 3.92 3.97 -0.51
C VAL A 182 3.02 3.54 -1.66
N TYR A 183 2.95 4.38 -2.68
CA TYR A 183 2.24 4.08 -3.92
C TYR A 183 3.26 4.02 -5.03
N PHE A 184 3.40 2.83 -5.62
CA PHE A 184 4.22 2.62 -6.80
C PHE A 184 3.31 2.34 -7.98
N LYS A 185 3.57 3.02 -9.10
CA LYS A 185 2.88 2.83 -10.37
C LYS A 185 3.92 2.64 -11.47
N SER A 186 3.77 1.61 -12.29
CA SER A 186 4.62 1.33 -13.44
C SER A 186 3.78 0.94 -14.65
N LEU A 187 4.10 1.46 -15.83
CA LEU A 187 3.50 1.06 -17.11
C LEU A 187 4.36 0.02 -17.85
N GLU A 188 5.25 -0.67 -17.13
CA GLU A 188 6.07 -1.74 -17.70
C GLU A 188 5.23 -3.01 -17.95
N GLY A 189 5.41 -3.61 -19.14
CA GLY A 189 4.76 -4.88 -19.50
C GLY A 189 3.36 -4.71 -20.09
N GLU A 190 2.61 -5.82 -20.15
CA GLU A 190 1.25 -5.86 -20.71
C GLU A 190 0.22 -5.25 -19.74
N PHE A 191 0.46 -5.39 -18.44
CA PHE A 191 -0.43 -4.90 -17.38
C PHE A 191 0.29 -3.89 -16.51
N PRO A 192 -0.27 -2.67 -16.36
CA PRO A 192 0.30 -1.70 -15.47
C PRO A 192 0.25 -2.19 -14.01
N ILE A 193 1.28 -1.84 -13.25
CA ILE A 193 1.47 -2.25 -11.86
C ILE A 193 1.04 -1.08 -10.97
N VAL A 194 0.21 -1.34 -9.97
CA VAL A 194 -0.09 -0.39 -8.87
C VAL A 194 0.05 -1.13 -7.54
N GLU A 195 0.98 -0.68 -6.70
CA GLU A 195 1.29 -1.35 -5.43
C GLU A 195 1.19 -0.38 -4.25
N SER A 196 0.53 -0.82 -3.19
CA SER A 196 0.46 -0.14 -1.90
C SER A 196 1.35 -0.84 -0.88
N LEU A 197 2.50 -0.25 -0.57
CA LEU A 197 3.50 -0.84 0.31
C LEU A 197 3.60 -0.09 1.64
N ILE A 198 4.19 -0.75 2.62
CA ILE A 198 4.62 -0.15 3.89
C ILE A 198 6.14 0.03 3.90
N TRP A 199 6.61 1.00 4.66
CA TRP A 199 8.03 1.35 4.68
C TRP A 199 8.51 1.63 6.10
N GLN A 200 9.82 1.45 6.31
CA GLN A 200 10.53 1.75 7.55
C GLN A 200 11.54 2.86 7.29
N ALA A 201 11.93 3.59 8.34
CA ALA A 201 12.90 4.68 8.25
C ALA A 201 14.11 4.29 7.37
N PRO A 202 14.58 5.19 6.49
CA PRO A 202 15.57 4.83 5.49
C PRO A 202 16.95 4.70 6.13
N GLU A 203 17.75 3.77 5.61
CA GLU A 203 19.16 3.68 5.94
C GLU A 203 19.91 4.82 5.25
N GLN A 204 20.64 5.62 6.04
CA GLN A 204 21.44 6.72 5.52
C GLN A 204 22.88 6.26 5.30
N ASN A 205 23.42 6.48 4.10
CA ASN A 205 24.81 6.20 3.78
C ASN A 205 25.39 7.38 2.97
N GLY A 206 26.00 8.34 3.67
CA GLY A 206 26.59 9.51 3.04
C GLY A 206 25.57 10.37 2.29
N ASN A 207 25.68 10.43 0.96
CA ASN A 207 24.76 11.15 0.09
C ASN A 207 23.57 10.30 -0.39
N GLN A 208 23.42 9.08 0.12
CA GLN A 208 22.37 8.15 -0.26
C GLN A 208 21.41 7.84 0.89
N SER A 209 20.12 7.76 0.56
CA SER A 209 19.07 7.25 1.43
C SER A 209 18.48 6.00 0.80
N LYS A 210 18.60 4.85 1.49
CA LYS A 210 18.08 3.57 1.03
C LYS A 210 16.79 3.22 1.77
N TYR A 211 15.75 2.95 0.99
CA TYR A 211 14.42 2.59 1.45
C TYR A 211 14.15 1.12 1.13
N THR A 212 13.57 0.40 2.08
CA THR A 212 13.01 -0.93 1.86
C THR A 212 11.50 -0.87 2.08
N PHE A 213 10.75 -1.26 1.05
CA PHE A 213 9.31 -1.30 1.04
C PHE A 213 8.83 -2.74 1.01
N ARG A 214 7.83 -3.05 1.83
CA ARG A 214 7.28 -4.39 1.95
C ARG A 214 5.79 -4.38 1.72
N TYR A 215 5.27 -5.49 1.22
CA TYR A 215 3.84 -5.72 1.20
C TYR A 215 3.27 -5.82 2.62
N ARG A 216 1.96 -5.64 2.72
CA ARG A 216 1.24 -5.94 3.96
C ARG A 216 0.98 -7.43 4.14
N SER A 217 0.87 -8.17 3.03
CA SER A 217 0.87 -9.62 3.00
C SER A 217 2.27 -10.16 3.36
N PRO A 218 2.37 -11.40 3.86
CA PRO A 218 3.66 -12.04 4.21
C PRO A 218 4.50 -12.44 2.99
N GLU A 219 4.45 -11.66 1.91
CA GLU A 219 5.29 -11.86 0.73
C GLU A 219 6.75 -11.62 1.07
N THR A 220 7.61 -12.48 0.51
CA THR A 220 9.06 -12.43 0.76
C THR A 220 9.76 -11.39 -0.10
N GLU A 221 9.13 -10.93 -1.16
CA GLU A 221 9.68 -9.91 -2.05
C GLU A 221 9.52 -8.51 -1.45
N ALA A 222 10.59 -7.72 -1.52
CA ALA A 222 10.61 -6.34 -1.09
C ALA A 222 11.04 -5.45 -2.25
N MET A 223 10.39 -4.30 -2.40
CA MET A 223 10.86 -3.26 -3.29
C MET A 223 11.94 -2.45 -2.57
N GLN A 224 13.04 -2.16 -3.25
CA GLN A 224 14.09 -1.28 -2.71
C GLN A 224 14.14 -0.01 -3.54
N ALA A 225 14.29 1.14 -2.89
CA ALA A 225 14.65 2.38 -3.58
C ALA A 225 15.87 3.02 -2.95
N THR A 226 16.72 3.58 -3.79
CA THR A 226 17.87 4.37 -3.37
C THR A 226 17.69 5.77 -3.94
N LEU A 227 17.70 6.76 -3.06
CA LEU A 227 17.76 8.17 -3.43
C LEU A 227 19.19 8.67 -3.23
N SER A 228 19.81 9.18 -4.28
CA SER A 228 21.14 9.78 -4.22
C SER A 228 21.02 11.29 -4.41
N LYS A 229 21.67 12.08 -3.53
CA LYS A 229 21.70 13.55 -3.62
C LYS A 229 22.63 14.01 -4.74
N GLU A 230 22.17 13.80 -5.97
CA GLU A 230 22.84 14.14 -7.21
C GLU A 230 21.86 14.87 -8.14
N PRO A 231 22.32 15.90 -8.86
CA PRO A 231 21.49 16.55 -9.87
C PRO A 231 20.94 15.54 -10.89
N CYS A 232 19.65 15.64 -11.15
CA CYS A 232 18.93 14.83 -12.13
C CYS A 232 18.11 15.75 -13.03
N GLN A 233 18.12 15.50 -14.33
CA GLN A 233 17.35 16.29 -15.29
C GLN A 233 16.27 15.40 -15.90
N ASP A 234 15.02 15.86 -15.84
CA ASP A 234 13.92 15.26 -16.58
C ASP A 234 13.25 16.32 -17.47
N GLY A 235 13.42 16.16 -18.78
CA GLY A 235 13.07 17.16 -19.78
C GLY A 235 13.75 18.52 -19.49
N ALA A 236 12.95 19.53 -19.19
CA ALA A 236 13.40 20.89 -18.88
C ALA A 236 13.51 21.19 -17.38
N GLN A 237 13.14 20.24 -16.51
CA GLN A 237 13.19 20.43 -15.06
C GLN A 237 14.46 19.79 -14.46
N ASN A 238 15.03 20.49 -13.47
CA ASN A 238 16.17 20.01 -12.70
C ASN A 238 15.71 19.61 -11.30
N TYR A 239 16.13 18.43 -10.86
CA TYR A 239 15.84 17.84 -9.56
C TYR A 239 17.13 17.63 -8.79
N ALA A 240 17.05 17.69 -7.47
CA ALA A 240 18.21 17.57 -6.59
C ALA A 240 18.62 16.11 -6.29
N TYR A 241 17.81 15.15 -6.71
CA TYR A 241 17.99 13.74 -6.41
C TYR A 241 17.81 12.86 -7.65
N LYS A 242 18.65 11.83 -7.75
CA LYS A 242 18.43 10.66 -8.60
C LYS A 242 17.78 9.55 -7.79
N ALA A 243 16.90 8.79 -8.42
CA ALA A 243 16.23 7.65 -7.83
C ALA A 243 16.51 6.38 -8.64
N THR A 244 16.78 5.29 -7.92
CA THR A 244 16.86 3.94 -8.48
C THR A 244 15.95 3.03 -7.68
N ILE A 245 15.06 2.29 -8.33
CA ILE A 245 14.17 1.31 -7.71
C ILE A 245 14.49 -0.08 -8.26
N SER A 246 14.57 -1.08 -7.38
CA SER A 246 14.62 -2.49 -7.77
C SER A 246 13.35 -3.18 -7.32
N PHE A 247 12.61 -3.77 -8.27
CA PHE A 247 11.33 -4.42 -8.02
C PHE A 247 11.08 -5.55 -9.02
N ARG A 248 10.77 -6.76 -8.51
CA ARG A 248 10.48 -7.96 -9.32
C ARG A 248 11.48 -8.25 -10.45
N GLY A 249 12.76 -8.01 -10.19
CA GLY A 249 13.84 -8.21 -11.17
C GLY A 249 14.06 -7.04 -12.14
N SER A 250 13.14 -6.07 -12.20
CA SER A 250 13.30 -4.83 -12.97
C SER A 250 14.01 -3.76 -12.15
N THR A 251 14.72 -2.88 -12.87
CA THR A 251 15.35 -1.68 -12.30
C THR A 251 14.78 -0.45 -12.98
N TYR A 252 14.34 0.51 -12.17
CA TYR A 252 13.75 1.76 -12.61
C TYR A 252 14.67 2.91 -12.21
N GLU A 253 15.05 3.74 -13.17
CA GLU A 253 15.89 4.90 -12.96
C GLU A 253 15.11 6.18 -13.27
N GLY A 254 15.38 7.24 -12.53
CA GLY A 254 14.67 8.50 -12.69
C GLY A 254 15.10 9.59 -11.72
N CYS A 255 14.29 10.65 -11.64
CA CYS A 255 14.53 11.79 -10.78
C CYS A 255 13.61 11.74 -9.55
N ALA A 256 14.00 12.45 -8.49
CA ALA A 256 13.17 12.59 -7.31
C ALA A 256 13.14 14.01 -6.76
N GLN A 257 11.98 14.35 -6.21
CA GLN A 257 11.73 15.55 -5.44
C GLN A 257 11.49 15.16 -3.98
N ALA A 258 12.42 15.53 -3.11
CA ALA A 258 12.22 15.55 -1.67
C ALA A 258 11.57 16.90 -1.25
N PRO A 259 10.81 16.94 -0.13
CA PRO A 259 10.15 18.12 0.40
C PRO A 259 11.13 19.21 0.88
#